data_AF-A0A1F5VNU2-F1
#
_entry.id   AF-A0A1F5VNU2-F1
#
_cell.length_a   1.000
_cell.length_b   1.000
_cell.length_c   1.000
_cell.angle_alpha   90.00
_cell.angle_beta   90.00
_cell.angle_gamma   90.00
#
_symmetry.space_group_name_H-M   'P 1'
#
loop_
_entity.id
_entity.type
_entity.pdbx_description
1 polymer ?
#
loop_
_entity_poly.entity_id
_entity_poly.type
_entity_poly.pdbx_seq_one_letter_code
_entity_poly.pdbx_strand_id
1 'polypeptide(L)'
;MKKKSNSQPHAGRSQKEYPFIPRIINPVKMEQVIIFSADEAVRQSHRTVQAQMPWTDVTVLVNPLAVSALSSDRASVLILDDVAINLIDADKIRRNNSNLVIVLVSYHKLIHCAPPTVAAKEFPNTVLADLVFAVDRYELTPDHIITSIVRAAEDYLNIEKHSDSRRFIVLIVDDEPSWPSQFLPTLYTIIGQRACVKITRTYEEAIRFLFGAEDENAISKNYHACGFGDKVICLITDIFFPRGEELNCDAGKDLIRLVNKYYARIPIIIASKAKEAAELAPAEFVLPKGDPGSLEMLRNYIHDFTGMGDFVIHDEHGKVLHRLKNLHDIYNLLLQAESENPDAERLRLIMKTYGEKDKFSTWFYMHSLRELGDELRPQKHRGKKMITVLRTALKHEMQRMHHTPLIVGDIKVFTLRQLLDMLQVIPPEILAPYSDNDIISSWLDRKGHTELAEELRPIHGTGSSLVQELTAAIKKWIRIYEKTK
;
A
#
# COMPACT_ATOMS: atom_id res chain seq x y z
N MET A 1 68.63 20.66 24.47
CA MET A 1 67.93 19.35 24.48
C MET A 1 66.42 19.59 24.55
N LYS A 2 65.71 19.03 23.55
CA LYS A 2 64.26 18.70 23.46
C LYS A 2 63.20 19.78 23.76
N LYS A 3 62.72 20.41 22.67
CA LYS A 3 61.34 20.89 22.52
C LYS A 3 60.40 19.68 22.63
N LYS A 4 59.47 19.66 23.59
CA LYS A 4 58.36 18.70 23.64
C LYS A 4 57.22 19.23 22.76
N SER A 5 57.04 18.59 21.61
CA SER A 5 55.85 18.71 20.78
C SER A 5 54.68 18.04 21.50
N ASN A 6 53.71 18.83 21.94
CA ASN A 6 52.46 18.34 22.49
C ASN A 6 51.48 18.14 21.31
N SER A 7 51.61 17.03 20.59
CA SER A 7 50.62 16.58 19.62
C SER A 7 49.55 15.78 20.37
N GLN A 8 48.46 16.45 20.75
CA GLN A 8 47.22 15.76 21.09
C GLN A 8 46.71 15.04 19.82
N PRO A 9 46.34 13.75 19.90
CA PRO A 9 45.65 13.12 18.79
C PRO A 9 44.27 13.76 18.68
N HIS A 10 43.98 14.36 17.53
CA HIS A 10 42.61 14.67 17.13
C HIS A 10 41.81 13.37 17.17
N ALA A 11 41.05 13.16 18.24
CA ALA A 11 39.96 12.21 18.25
C ALA A 11 39.03 12.61 17.10
N GLY A 12 39.07 11.83 16.02
CA GLY A 12 38.13 11.99 14.92
C GLY A 12 36.73 12.00 15.50
N ARG A 13 35.97 13.07 15.27
CA ARG A 13 34.55 13.11 15.57
C ARG A 13 33.94 11.89 14.88
N SER A 14 33.52 10.88 15.64
CA SER A 14 32.71 9.79 15.08
C SER A 14 31.51 10.46 14.43
N GLN A 15 31.42 10.39 13.09
CA GLN A 15 30.25 10.90 12.39
C GLN A 15 29.03 10.23 13.01
N LYS A 16 28.04 11.04 13.41
CA LYS A 16 26.83 10.56 14.07
C LYS A 16 26.07 9.66 13.09
N GLU A 17 26.10 8.36 13.31
CA GLU A 17 25.27 7.39 12.58
C GLU A 17 23.80 7.56 13.01
N TYR A 18 22.89 7.45 12.05
CA TYR A 18 21.45 7.46 12.31
C TYR A 18 20.87 6.07 12.01
N PRO A 19 20.02 5.52 12.88
CA PRO A 19 19.42 4.22 12.62
C PRO A 19 18.51 4.30 11.39
N PHE A 20 18.59 3.27 10.54
CA PHE A 20 17.55 3.03 9.55
C PHE A 20 16.41 2.29 10.23
N ILE A 21 15.23 2.91 10.27
CA ILE A 21 14.01 2.26 10.75
C ILE A 21 13.22 1.90 9.50
N PRO A 22 13.26 0.62 9.05
CA PRO A 22 12.48 0.22 7.89
C PRO A 22 10.99 0.38 8.17
N ARG A 23 10.25 0.64 7.09
CA ARG A 23 8.82 0.74 7.15
C ARG A 23 8.23 -0.67 7.16
N ILE A 24 7.66 -1.09 8.28
CA ILE A 24 6.91 -2.36 8.36
C ILE A 24 5.43 -2.04 8.18
N ILE A 25 4.89 -2.40 7.02
CA ILE A 25 3.52 -2.06 6.60
C ILE A 25 2.57 -3.16 7.07
N ASN A 26 2.96 -4.40 6.75
CA ASN A 26 2.33 -5.62 7.23
C ASN A 26 3.26 -6.26 8.26
N PRO A 27 3.14 -5.91 9.56
CA PRO A 27 3.90 -6.58 10.62
C PRO A 27 3.58 -8.06 10.74
N VAL A 28 2.39 -8.46 10.28
CA VAL A 28 2.01 -9.86 10.15
C VAL A 28 2.04 -10.21 8.67
N LYS A 29 2.91 -11.17 8.32
CA LYS A 29 2.86 -11.86 7.04
C LYS A 29 1.94 -13.06 7.18
N MET A 30 1.19 -13.39 6.13
CA MET A 30 0.42 -14.62 6.09
C MET A 30 1.38 -15.80 6.18
N GLU A 31 1.14 -16.69 7.13
CA GLU A 31 1.99 -17.86 7.36
C GLU A 31 1.34 -19.15 6.88
N GLN A 32 0.01 -19.27 6.97
CA GLN A 32 -0.71 -20.47 6.56
C GLN A 32 -1.81 -20.15 5.56
N VAL A 33 -1.84 -20.88 4.46
CA VAL A 33 -2.91 -20.82 3.47
C VAL A 33 -3.62 -22.16 3.44
N ILE A 34 -4.86 -22.19 3.90
CA ILE A 34 -5.65 -23.40 4.04
C ILE A 34 -6.78 -23.33 3.00
N ILE A 35 -6.81 -24.31 2.09
CA ILE A 35 -7.82 -24.38 1.04
C ILE A 35 -8.71 -25.58 1.31
N PHE A 36 -10.01 -25.34 1.49
CA PHE A 36 -11.03 -26.38 1.55
C PHE A 36 -12.14 -26.03 0.58
N SER A 37 -12.19 -26.75 -0.54
CA SER A 37 -13.10 -26.45 -1.65
C SER A 37 -13.51 -27.74 -2.36
N ALA A 38 -14.76 -27.81 -2.79
CA ALA A 38 -15.29 -28.85 -3.66
C ALA A 38 -14.81 -28.67 -5.11
N ASP A 39 -14.53 -27.44 -5.55
CA ASP A 39 -13.96 -27.14 -6.87
C ASP A 39 -12.47 -27.53 -6.97
N GLU A 40 -12.12 -28.19 -8.08
CA GLU A 40 -10.73 -28.63 -8.31
C GLU A 40 -9.79 -27.47 -8.64
N ALA A 41 -10.22 -26.47 -9.40
CA ALA A 41 -9.36 -25.36 -9.79
C ALA A 41 -8.96 -24.53 -8.56
N VAL A 42 -9.91 -24.30 -7.64
CA VAL A 42 -9.59 -23.66 -6.35
C VAL A 42 -8.58 -24.48 -5.57
N ARG A 43 -8.74 -25.81 -5.47
CA ARG A 43 -7.73 -26.68 -4.81
C ARG A 43 -6.37 -26.63 -5.49
N GLN A 44 -6.30 -26.65 -6.82
CA GLN A 44 -5.02 -26.64 -7.56
C GLN A 44 -4.29 -25.29 -7.45
N SER A 45 -5.00 -24.21 -7.11
CA SER A 45 -4.40 -22.89 -6.90
C SER A 45 -3.34 -22.81 -5.79
N HIS A 46 -3.25 -23.85 -4.94
CA HIS A 46 -2.14 -23.99 -3.98
C HIS A 46 -0.76 -23.89 -4.65
N ARG A 47 -0.61 -24.38 -5.89
CA ARG A 47 0.68 -24.33 -6.62
C ARG A 47 1.10 -22.91 -6.91
N THR A 48 0.14 -22.06 -7.27
CA THR A 48 0.37 -20.65 -7.54
C THR A 48 0.79 -19.92 -6.27
N VAL A 49 0.15 -20.22 -5.14
CA VAL A 49 0.54 -19.68 -3.83
C VAL A 49 1.95 -20.13 -3.45
N GLN A 50 2.28 -21.43 -3.58
CA GLN A 50 3.63 -21.94 -3.28
C GLN A 50 4.72 -21.30 -4.14
N ALA A 51 4.42 -21.03 -5.41
CA ALA A 51 5.38 -20.41 -6.33
C ALA A 51 5.59 -18.92 -6.05
N GLN A 52 4.53 -18.17 -5.74
CA GLN A 52 4.57 -16.71 -5.61
C GLN A 52 4.70 -16.22 -4.16
N MET A 53 4.39 -17.06 -3.19
CA MET A 53 4.42 -16.77 -1.74
C MET A 53 5.13 -17.90 -0.99
N PRO A 54 6.43 -18.16 -1.26
CA PRO A 54 7.16 -19.32 -0.76
C PRO A 54 7.34 -19.37 0.76
N TRP A 55 7.08 -18.26 1.46
CA TRP A 55 7.09 -18.20 2.93
C TRP A 55 5.81 -18.76 3.58
N THR A 56 4.81 -19.14 2.79
CA THR A 56 3.53 -19.67 3.28
C THR A 56 3.51 -21.20 3.34
N ASP A 57 2.97 -21.75 4.43
CA ASP A 57 2.61 -23.16 4.52
C ASP A 57 1.23 -23.37 3.92
N VAL A 58 1.19 -23.98 2.72
CA VAL A 58 -0.05 -24.22 1.99
C VAL A 58 -0.58 -25.62 2.25
N THR A 59 -1.82 -25.72 2.74
CA THR A 59 -2.50 -26.98 3.05
C THR A 59 -3.83 -27.07 2.31
N VAL A 60 -4.04 -28.16 1.55
CA VAL A 60 -5.33 -28.46 0.91
C VAL A 60 -6.03 -29.53 1.73
N LEU A 61 -7.16 -29.16 2.35
CA LEU A 61 -7.98 -30.08 3.12
C LEU A 61 -9.04 -30.72 2.24
N VAL A 62 -9.38 -31.98 2.54
CA VAL A 62 -10.31 -32.79 1.75
C VAL A 62 -11.58 -33.18 2.51
N ASN A 63 -11.64 -32.90 3.82
CA ASN A 63 -12.80 -33.23 4.63
C ASN A 63 -13.10 -32.13 5.68
N PRO A 64 -14.37 -31.93 6.04
CA PRO A 64 -14.79 -30.85 6.95
C PRO A 64 -14.36 -31.08 8.41
N LEU A 65 -14.11 -32.33 8.82
CA LEU A 65 -13.64 -32.64 10.17
C LEU A 65 -12.23 -32.09 10.42
N ALA A 66 -11.36 -32.16 9.41
CA ALA A 66 -10.02 -31.58 9.47
C ALA A 66 -10.07 -30.05 9.59
N VAL A 67 -11.00 -29.39 8.87
CA VAL A 67 -11.21 -27.95 8.99
C VAL A 67 -11.70 -27.58 10.39
N SER A 68 -12.64 -28.36 10.93
CA SER A 68 -13.18 -28.16 12.28
C SER A 68 -12.18 -28.42 13.41
N ALA A 69 -11.10 -29.15 13.11
CA ALA A 69 -10.02 -29.47 14.03
C ALA A 69 -8.85 -28.46 13.95
N LEU A 70 -8.93 -27.46 13.07
CA LEU A 70 -7.92 -26.41 12.97
C LEU A 70 -7.76 -25.67 14.31
N SER A 71 -6.52 -25.57 14.76
CA SER A 71 -6.11 -24.83 15.94
C SER A 71 -4.70 -24.31 15.71
N SER A 72 -4.57 -23.00 15.57
CA SER A 72 -3.32 -22.31 15.29
C SER A 72 -3.42 -20.84 15.71
N ASP A 73 -2.35 -20.32 16.31
CA ASP A 73 -2.18 -18.89 16.56
C ASP A 73 -1.48 -18.16 15.39
N ARG A 74 -1.02 -18.92 14.39
CA ARG A 74 -0.33 -18.38 13.21
C ARG A 74 -1.29 -17.57 12.35
N ALA A 75 -0.78 -16.55 11.69
CA ALA A 75 -1.55 -15.79 10.72
C ALA A 75 -1.99 -16.69 9.56
N SER A 76 -3.30 -16.92 9.46
CA SER A 76 -3.86 -17.95 8.61
C SER A 76 -5.01 -17.41 7.76
N VAL A 77 -5.15 -17.94 6.54
CA VAL A 77 -6.32 -17.72 5.70
C VAL A 77 -6.96 -19.07 5.37
N LEU A 78 -8.27 -19.17 5.60
CA LEU A 78 -9.10 -20.31 5.21
C LEU A 78 -9.95 -19.91 4.00
N ILE A 79 -9.66 -20.52 2.85
CA ILE A 79 -10.32 -20.25 1.58
C ILE A 79 -11.34 -21.35 1.32
N LEU A 80 -12.59 -20.94 1.14
CA LEU A 80 -13.76 -21.79 1.00
C LEU A 80 -14.52 -21.42 -0.28
N ASP A 81 -15.09 -22.42 -0.96
CA ASP A 81 -16.06 -22.17 -2.02
C ASP A 81 -17.51 -22.21 -1.52
N ASP A 82 -18.45 -22.00 -2.44
CA ASP A 82 -19.89 -22.01 -2.18
C ASP A 82 -20.36 -23.30 -1.50
N VAL A 83 -19.73 -24.44 -1.74
CA VAL A 83 -20.12 -25.71 -1.11
C VAL A 83 -19.47 -25.84 0.26
N ALA A 84 -18.16 -25.60 0.34
CA ALA A 84 -17.35 -25.82 1.52
C ALA A 84 -17.78 -24.95 2.72
N ILE A 85 -18.21 -23.71 2.47
CA ILE A 85 -18.66 -22.81 3.55
C ILE A 85 -19.89 -23.33 4.29
N ASN A 86 -20.71 -24.17 3.64
CA ASN A 86 -21.88 -24.82 4.25
C ASN A 86 -21.53 -26.04 5.11
N LEU A 87 -20.29 -26.52 5.05
CA LEU A 87 -19.86 -27.76 5.70
C LEU A 87 -19.08 -27.54 6.99
N ILE A 88 -18.94 -26.30 7.44
CA ILE A 88 -18.07 -25.92 8.55
C ILE A 88 -18.83 -25.16 9.65
N ASP A 89 -18.29 -25.19 10.86
CA ASP A 89 -18.71 -24.33 11.98
C ASP A 89 -17.71 -23.17 12.09
N ALA A 90 -18.00 -22.07 11.39
CA ALA A 90 -17.12 -20.91 11.31
C ALA A 90 -16.88 -20.27 12.69
N ASP A 91 -17.89 -20.24 13.56
CA ASP A 91 -17.77 -19.66 14.91
C ASP A 91 -16.83 -20.50 15.78
N LYS A 92 -16.95 -21.83 15.73
CA LYS A 92 -16.00 -22.71 16.42
C LYS A 92 -14.58 -22.53 15.89
N ILE A 93 -14.42 -22.45 14.58
CA ILE A 93 -13.11 -22.26 13.95
C ILE A 93 -12.50 -20.92 14.41
N ARG A 94 -13.24 -19.82 14.38
CA ARG A 94 -12.78 -18.50 14.85
C ARG A 94 -12.39 -18.50 16.33
N ARG A 95 -13.17 -19.16 17.19
CA ARG A 95 -12.83 -19.28 18.63
C ARG A 95 -11.49 -19.96 18.87
N ASN A 96 -11.12 -20.92 18.03
CA ASN A 96 -9.89 -21.69 18.17
C ASN A 96 -8.69 -21.07 17.43
N ASN A 97 -8.93 -20.11 16.54
CA ASN A 97 -7.92 -19.56 15.66
C ASN A 97 -8.08 -18.04 15.64
N SER A 98 -7.42 -17.37 16.57
CA SER A 98 -7.59 -15.93 16.72
C SER A 98 -7.18 -15.20 15.44
N ASN A 99 -6.04 -15.55 14.82
CA ASN A 99 -5.48 -14.87 13.64
C ASN A 99 -5.88 -15.51 12.29
N LEU A 100 -7.09 -16.07 12.22
CA LEU A 100 -7.64 -16.63 10.99
C LEU A 100 -8.55 -15.64 10.27
N VAL A 101 -8.41 -15.54 8.94
CA VAL A 101 -9.38 -14.88 8.05
C VAL A 101 -10.09 -15.94 7.23
N ILE A 102 -11.42 -15.89 7.20
CA ILE A 102 -12.25 -16.76 6.36
C ILE A 102 -12.58 -16.01 5.07
N VAL A 103 -12.20 -16.59 3.93
CA VAL A 103 -12.50 -16.03 2.60
C VAL A 103 -13.43 -16.96 1.84
N LEU A 104 -14.51 -16.40 1.29
CA LEU A 104 -15.38 -17.08 0.35
C LEU A 104 -14.96 -16.75 -1.09
N VAL A 105 -14.68 -17.78 -1.89
CA VAL A 105 -14.56 -17.71 -3.35
C VAL A 105 -15.84 -18.27 -3.98
N SER A 106 -16.69 -17.38 -4.49
CA SER A 106 -18.01 -17.75 -5.01
C SER A 106 -17.99 -17.85 -6.53
N TYR A 107 -18.70 -18.84 -7.09
CA TYR A 107 -19.08 -18.95 -8.50
C TYR A 107 -20.51 -18.45 -8.77
N HIS A 108 -21.28 -18.14 -7.73
CA HIS A 108 -22.65 -17.65 -7.88
C HIS A 108 -22.71 -16.19 -8.36
N LYS A 109 -23.29 -16.00 -9.55
CA LYS A 109 -23.48 -14.67 -10.16
C LYS A 109 -24.25 -13.69 -9.28
N LEU A 110 -25.17 -14.16 -8.44
CA LEU A 110 -25.86 -13.27 -7.52
C LEU A 110 -24.88 -12.69 -6.49
N ILE A 111 -24.02 -13.51 -5.89
CA ILE A 111 -23.02 -13.05 -4.93
C ILE A 111 -22.02 -12.09 -5.60
N HIS A 112 -21.70 -12.30 -6.88
CA HIS A 112 -20.76 -11.46 -7.65
C HIS A 112 -21.19 -10.01 -7.83
N CYS A 113 -22.50 -9.75 -7.86
CA CYS A 113 -23.07 -8.48 -8.28
C CYS A 113 -24.08 -7.89 -7.30
N ALA A 114 -24.35 -8.56 -6.18
CA ALA A 114 -25.38 -8.13 -5.24
C ALA A 114 -24.78 -7.52 -3.97
N PRO A 115 -25.47 -6.51 -3.39
CA PRO A 115 -25.21 -6.04 -2.04
C PRO A 115 -25.11 -7.17 -1.01
N PRO A 116 -24.31 -7.02 0.06
CA PRO A 116 -24.17 -8.03 1.11
C PRO A 116 -25.51 -8.54 1.66
N THR A 117 -26.46 -7.64 1.89
CA THR A 117 -27.78 -7.97 2.46
C THR A 117 -28.65 -8.79 1.51
N VAL A 118 -28.53 -8.59 0.19
CA VAL A 118 -29.25 -9.36 -0.82
C VAL A 118 -28.62 -10.75 -0.97
N ALA A 119 -27.30 -10.80 -1.05
CA ALA A 119 -26.57 -12.07 -1.12
C ALA A 119 -26.84 -12.95 0.12
N ALA A 120 -26.89 -12.35 1.32
CA ALA A 120 -27.16 -13.06 2.56
C ALA A 120 -28.59 -13.60 2.68
N LYS A 121 -29.58 -13.01 1.99
CA LYS A 121 -30.97 -13.53 1.98
C LYS A 121 -31.06 -14.86 1.24
N GLU A 122 -30.40 -14.97 0.09
CA GLU A 122 -30.41 -16.18 -0.73
C GLU A 122 -29.34 -17.20 -0.28
N PHE A 123 -28.20 -16.70 0.18
CA PHE A 123 -27.05 -17.50 0.62
C PHE A 123 -26.60 -17.05 2.02
N PRO A 124 -27.29 -17.49 3.10
CA PRO A 124 -27.04 -17.01 4.46
C PRO A 124 -25.60 -17.18 4.94
N ASN A 125 -24.90 -18.23 4.51
CA ASN A 125 -23.55 -18.51 4.94
C ASN A 125 -22.49 -17.54 4.36
N THR A 126 -22.86 -16.65 3.44
CA THR A 126 -21.97 -15.58 2.96
C THR A 126 -21.53 -14.64 4.08
N VAL A 127 -22.36 -14.45 5.13
CA VAL A 127 -22.02 -13.59 6.28
C VAL A 127 -20.94 -14.18 7.19
N LEU A 128 -20.62 -15.47 7.03
CA LEU A 128 -19.57 -16.14 7.78
C LEU A 128 -18.17 -15.79 7.25
N ALA A 129 -18.07 -15.25 6.04
CA ALA A 129 -16.82 -14.85 5.43
C ALA A 129 -16.45 -13.42 5.83
N ASP A 130 -15.16 -13.20 6.09
CA ASP A 130 -14.60 -11.86 6.34
C ASP A 130 -14.38 -11.11 5.01
N LEU A 131 -14.08 -11.85 3.95
CA LEU A 131 -13.92 -11.35 2.58
C LEU A 131 -14.63 -12.27 1.59
N VAL A 132 -15.19 -11.68 0.54
CA VAL A 132 -15.87 -12.39 -0.53
C VAL A 132 -15.24 -12.02 -1.85
N PHE A 133 -14.90 -13.02 -2.66
CA PHE A 133 -14.33 -12.88 -3.99
C PHE A 133 -15.17 -13.64 -5.01
N ALA A 134 -15.25 -13.10 -6.22
CA ALA A 134 -15.86 -13.77 -7.36
C ALA A 134 -14.80 -14.58 -8.11
N VAL A 135 -15.16 -15.81 -8.46
CA VAL A 135 -14.39 -16.67 -9.36
C VAL A 135 -15.26 -17.15 -10.52
N ASP A 136 -14.64 -17.35 -11.67
CA ASP A 136 -15.24 -18.01 -12.82
C ASP A 136 -14.20 -18.86 -13.58
N ARG A 137 -14.62 -19.44 -14.71
CA ARG A 137 -13.78 -20.37 -15.49
C ARG A 137 -13.00 -19.69 -16.63
N TYR A 138 -13.13 -18.37 -16.79
CA TYR A 138 -12.68 -17.64 -17.97
C TYR A 138 -11.81 -16.44 -17.60
N GLU A 139 -12.37 -15.45 -16.89
CA GLU A 139 -11.72 -14.18 -16.56
C GLU A 139 -11.17 -14.20 -15.13
N LEU A 140 -11.99 -14.60 -14.16
CA LEU A 140 -11.65 -14.62 -12.73
C LEU A 140 -11.25 -16.03 -12.27
N THR A 141 -10.26 -16.62 -12.95
CA THR A 141 -9.80 -17.97 -12.60
C THR A 141 -9.14 -17.99 -11.21
N PRO A 142 -9.32 -19.06 -10.41
CA PRO A 142 -8.72 -19.15 -9.08
C PRO A 142 -7.21 -18.90 -9.07
N ASP A 143 -6.47 -19.46 -10.03
CA ASP A 143 -5.02 -19.25 -10.15
C ASP A 143 -4.63 -17.78 -10.33
N HIS A 144 -5.45 -17.01 -11.05
CA HIS A 144 -5.15 -15.59 -11.29
C HIS A 144 -5.34 -14.72 -10.05
N ILE A 145 -6.33 -15.05 -9.21
CA ILE A 145 -6.72 -14.18 -8.10
C ILE A 145 -6.24 -14.67 -6.72
N ILE A 146 -5.81 -15.93 -6.59
CA ILE A 146 -5.52 -16.55 -5.29
C ILE A 146 -4.48 -15.77 -4.47
N THR A 147 -3.44 -15.25 -5.10
CA THR A 147 -2.41 -14.48 -4.39
C THR A 147 -2.96 -13.13 -3.92
N SER A 148 -3.87 -12.53 -4.68
CA SER A 148 -4.57 -11.31 -4.27
C SER A 148 -5.54 -11.55 -3.11
N ILE A 149 -6.18 -12.71 -3.08
CA ILE A 149 -7.01 -13.16 -1.96
C ILE A 149 -6.18 -13.28 -0.68
N VAL A 150 -5.05 -14.01 -0.75
CA VAL A 150 -4.17 -14.21 0.40
C VAL A 150 -3.63 -12.86 0.89
N ARG A 151 -3.25 -11.96 -0.01
CA ARG A 151 -2.79 -10.61 0.33
C ARG A 151 -3.89 -9.75 0.94
N ALA A 152 -5.13 -9.81 0.44
CA ALA A 152 -6.25 -9.09 1.04
C ALA A 152 -6.58 -9.60 2.44
N ALA A 153 -6.47 -10.91 2.68
CA ALA A 153 -6.60 -11.48 4.02
C ALA A 153 -5.47 -11.05 4.96
N GLU A 154 -4.23 -10.98 4.47
CA GLU A 154 -3.10 -10.42 5.23
C GLU A 154 -3.35 -8.95 5.60
N ASP A 155 -3.79 -8.14 4.64
CA ASP A 155 -4.12 -6.74 4.87
C ASP A 155 -5.28 -6.59 5.87
N TYR A 156 -6.31 -7.44 5.79
CA TYR A 156 -7.42 -7.48 6.74
C TYR A 156 -6.91 -7.70 8.18
N LEU A 157 -6.08 -8.74 8.43
CA LEU A 157 -5.52 -8.98 9.77
C LEU A 157 -4.70 -7.78 10.25
N ASN A 158 -3.86 -7.22 9.39
CA ASN A 158 -3.00 -6.11 9.75
C ASN A 158 -3.78 -4.85 10.11
N ILE A 159 -4.87 -4.57 9.38
CA ILE A 159 -5.73 -3.40 9.62
C ILE A 159 -6.55 -3.59 10.90
N GLU A 160 -7.22 -4.73 11.04
CA GLU A 160 -8.16 -4.96 12.14
C GLU A 160 -7.45 -5.20 13.48
N LYS A 161 -6.32 -5.91 13.48
CA LYS A 161 -5.68 -6.37 14.73
C LYS A 161 -4.40 -5.66 15.10
N HIS A 162 -3.66 -5.16 14.12
CA HIS A 162 -2.31 -4.65 14.36
C HIS A 162 -2.21 -3.14 14.15
N SER A 163 -3.31 -2.39 14.35
CA SER A 163 -3.47 -0.99 13.88
C SER A 163 -2.50 0.06 14.45
N ASP A 164 -1.63 -0.27 15.41
CA ASP A 164 -0.79 0.68 16.16
C ASP A 164 0.25 1.42 15.31
N SER A 165 0.68 0.84 14.18
CA SER A 165 1.54 1.52 13.21
C SER A 165 0.73 2.38 12.22
N ARG A 166 1.25 3.57 11.89
CA ARG A 166 0.73 4.38 10.78
C ARG A 166 0.87 3.59 9.48
N ARG A 167 -0.25 3.09 8.96
CA ARG A 167 -0.37 2.40 7.68
C ARG A 167 -0.85 3.34 6.61
N PHE A 168 -0.60 2.96 5.37
CA PHE A 168 -1.27 3.57 4.23
C PHE A 168 -2.28 2.59 3.71
N ILE A 169 -3.52 3.06 3.67
CA ILE A 169 -4.66 2.25 3.32
C ILE A 169 -5.25 2.81 2.04
N VAL A 170 -5.33 1.96 1.03
CA VAL A 170 -6.22 2.18 -0.11
C VAL A 170 -7.59 1.66 0.34
N LEU A 171 -8.53 2.57 0.54
CA LEU A 171 -9.89 2.21 0.91
C LEU A 171 -10.69 1.99 -0.38
N ILE A 172 -11.21 0.77 -0.56
CA ILE A 172 -12.09 0.39 -1.66
C ILE A 172 -13.51 0.27 -1.12
N VAL A 173 -14.45 1.00 -1.71
CA VAL A 173 -15.88 0.95 -1.38
C VAL A 173 -16.67 0.50 -2.59
N ASP A 174 -17.10 -0.76 -2.55
CA ASP A 174 -17.79 -1.43 -3.64
C ASP A 174 -18.61 -2.59 -3.11
N ASP A 175 -19.88 -2.67 -3.50
CA ASP A 175 -20.77 -3.74 -3.05
C ASP A 175 -20.69 -5.00 -3.92
N GLU A 176 -20.22 -4.89 -5.17
CA GLU A 176 -20.06 -6.00 -6.12
C GLU A 176 -18.70 -6.71 -5.92
N PRO A 177 -18.63 -7.94 -5.37
CA PRO A 177 -17.36 -8.66 -5.17
C PRO A 177 -16.58 -8.96 -6.45
N SER A 178 -17.25 -8.99 -7.60
CA SER A 178 -16.60 -9.19 -8.91
C SER A 178 -15.58 -8.10 -9.24
N TRP A 179 -15.88 -6.86 -8.89
CA TRP A 179 -15.02 -5.74 -9.21
C TRP A 179 -13.67 -5.76 -8.47
N PRO A 180 -13.60 -5.83 -7.12
CA PRO A 180 -12.32 -5.98 -6.43
C PRO A 180 -11.61 -7.28 -6.82
N SER A 181 -12.33 -8.36 -7.16
CA SER A 181 -11.70 -9.62 -7.62
C SER A 181 -10.93 -9.44 -8.92
N GLN A 182 -11.47 -8.67 -9.87
CA GLN A 182 -10.80 -8.32 -11.12
C GLN A 182 -9.65 -7.32 -10.90
N PHE A 183 -9.86 -6.38 -9.97
CA PHE A 183 -9.03 -5.19 -9.81
C PHE A 183 -7.78 -5.42 -8.96
N LEU A 184 -7.90 -6.21 -7.88
CA LEU A 184 -6.85 -6.38 -6.88
C LEU A 184 -5.55 -6.99 -7.41
N PRO A 185 -5.56 -7.98 -8.32
CA PRO A 185 -4.33 -8.48 -8.93
C PRO A 185 -3.50 -7.36 -9.53
N THR A 186 -4.12 -6.48 -10.31
CA THR A 186 -3.42 -5.33 -10.90
C THR A 186 -2.99 -4.33 -9.83
N LEU A 187 -3.89 -3.96 -8.91
CA LEU A 187 -3.59 -3.00 -7.85
C LEU A 187 -2.36 -3.43 -7.03
N TYR A 188 -2.30 -4.69 -6.63
CA TYR A 188 -1.20 -5.23 -5.84
C TYR A 188 0.14 -5.23 -6.56
N THR A 189 0.16 -5.26 -7.90
CA THR A 189 1.40 -5.04 -8.67
C THR A 189 1.85 -3.58 -8.63
N ILE A 190 0.92 -2.63 -8.50
CA ILE A 190 1.22 -1.19 -8.49
C ILE A 190 1.66 -0.76 -7.09
N ILE A 191 0.85 -1.08 -6.07
CA ILE A 191 1.12 -0.66 -4.70
C ILE A 191 2.28 -1.46 -4.09
N GLY A 192 2.57 -2.65 -4.61
CA GLY A 192 3.63 -3.52 -4.09
C GLY A 192 3.38 -3.78 -2.61
N GLN A 193 4.41 -3.67 -1.76
CA GLN A 193 4.25 -3.76 -0.31
C GLN A 193 3.96 -2.41 0.35
N ARG A 194 3.79 -1.31 -0.40
CA ARG A 194 3.78 0.08 0.13
C ARG A 194 2.46 0.52 0.76
N ALA A 195 1.37 -0.20 0.54
CA ALA A 195 0.07 0.09 1.12
C ALA A 195 -0.73 -1.20 1.35
N CYS A 196 -1.62 -1.16 2.32
CA CYS A 196 -2.64 -2.18 2.55
C CYS A 196 -3.93 -1.79 1.81
N VAL A 197 -4.77 -2.76 1.52
CA VAL A 197 -6.12 -2.53 0.99
C VAL A 197 -7.17 -2.83 2.07
N LYS A 198 -8.10 -1.89 2.27
CA LYS A 198 -9.35 -2.14 3.00
C LYS A 198 -10.48 -2.20 2.00
N ILE A 199 -11.27 -3.26 2.03
CA ILE A 199 -12.51 -3.38 1.25
C ILE A 199 -13.68 -3.18 2.21
N THR A 200 -14.63 -2.33 1.82
CA THR A 200 -15.91 -2.15 2.49
C THR A 200 -17.01 -2.19 1.43
N ARG A 201 -18.19 -2.70 1.79
CA ARG A 201 -19.29 -2.98 0.85
C ARG A 201 -20.54 -2.16 1.10
N THR A 202 -20.56 -1.34 2.15
CA THR A 202 -21.69 -0.50 2.55
C THR A 202 -21.21 0.89 2.99
N TYR A 203 -22.13 1.85 2.96
CA TYR A 203 -21.87 3.20 3.46
C TYR A 203 -21.48 3.20 4.94
N GLU A 204 -22.18 2.43 5.75
CA GLU A 204 -21.97 2.36 7.19
C GLU A 204 -20.59 1.80 7.53
N GLU A 205 -20.13 0.77 6.82
CA GLU A 205 -18.77 0.24 6.96
C GLU A 205 -17.71 1.30 6.61
N ALA A 206 -17.91 2.06 5.53
CA ALA A 206 -16.99 3.10 5.12
C ALA A 206 -16.93 4.26 6.14
N ILE A 207 -18.07 4.69 6.67
CA ILE A 207 -18.15 5.74 7.71
C ILE A 207 -17.50 5.28 9.01
N ARG A 208 -17.82 4.06 9.47
CA ARG A 208 -17.21 3.48 10.67
C ARG A 208 -15.70 3.38 10.52
N PHE A 209 -15.23 2.93 9.35
CA PHE A 209 -13.80 2.83 9.09
C PHE A 209 -13.10 4.19 9.07
N LEU A 210 -13.63 5.17 8.35
CA LEU A 210 -12.98 6.49 8.20
C LEU A 210 -13.02 7.34 9.47
N PHE A 211 -14.14 7.33 10.18
CA PHE A 211 -14.45 8.28 11.24
C PHE A 211 -14.64 7.65 12.62
N GLY A 212 -14.75 6.33 12.72
CA GLY A 212 -15.11 5.65 13.97
C GLY A 212 -16.52 6.01 14.45
N ALA A 213 -17.42 6.31 13.50
CA ALA A 213 -18.78 6.77 13.75
C ALA A 213 -19.79 5.81 13.09
N GLU A 214 -21.01 5.73 13.63
CA GLU A 214 -22.07 4.91 13.03
C GLU A 214 -22.73 5.59 11.82
N ASP A 215 -22.75 6.93 11.77
CA ASP A 215 -23.30 7.72 10.67
C ASP A 215 -22.64 9.12 10.56
N GLU A 216 -23.04 9.91 9.56
CA GLU A 216 -22.52 11.28 9.33
C GLU A 216 -22.76 12.23 10.51
N ASN A 217 -23.88 12.10 11.22
CA ASN A 217 -24.23 12.97 12.34
C ASN A 217 -23.40 12.65 13.59
N ALA A 218 -22.94 11.40 13.71
CA ALA A 218 -22.09 10.93 14.80
C ALA A 218 -20.59 11.26 14.62
N ILE A 219 -20.19 11.91 13.52
CA ILE A 219 -18.78 12.28 13.29
C ILE A 219 -18.30 13.27 14.37
N SER A 220 -17.35 12.80 15.18
CA SER A 220 -16.74 13.59 16.24
C SER A 220 -15.96 14.80 15.71
N LYS A 221 -15.90 15.88 16.50
CA LYS A 221 -14.97 17.01 16.22
C LYS A 221 -13.50 16.57 16.22
N ASN A 222 -13.17 15.49 16.93
CA ASN A 222 -11.83 14.90 16.99
C ASN A 222 -11.73 13.64 16.10
N TYR A 223 -12.38 13.66 14.93
CA TYR A 223 -12.46 12.52 14.01
C TYR A 223 -11.09 11.91 13.65
N HIS A 224 -10.03 12.72 13.62
CA HIS A 224 -8.64 12.29 13.41
C HIS A 224 -8.16 11.17 14.35
N ALA A 225 -8.74 11.06 15.55
CA ALA A 225 -8.34 10.06 16.55
C ALA A 225 -9.33 8.88 16.69
N CYS A 226 -10.49 8.92 16.02
CA CYS A 226 -11.57 7.95 16.22
C CYS A 226 -11.58 6.84 15.16
N GLY A 227 -11.19 7.17 13.92
CA GLY A 227 -11.19 6.22 12.80
C GLY A 227 -9.82 6.07 12.12
N PHE A 228 -9.82 5.39 10.99
CA PHE A 228 -8.65 5.14 10.16
C PHE A 228 -8.44 6.17 9.06
N GLY A 229 -9.29 7.19 8.94
CA GLY A 229 -9.23 8.15 7.83
C GLY A 229 -7.90 8.91 7.73
N ASP A 230 -7.16 9.12 8.83
CA ASP A 230 -5.82 9.71 8.77
C ASP A 230 -4.75 8.79 8.15
N LYS A 231 -5.00 7.47 8.16
CA LYS A 231 -4.17 6.41 7.57
C LYS A 231 -4.54 6.12 6.11
N VAL A 232 -5.70 6.59 5.64
CA VAL A 232 -6.12 6.42 4.24
C VAL A 232 -5.32 7.37 3.33
N ILE A 233 -4.80 6.80 2.23
CA ILE A 233 -4.02 7.51 1.20
C ILE A 233 -4.73 7.61 -0.14
N CYS A 234 -5.79 6.83 -0.34
CA CYS A 234 -6.61 6.87 -1.55
C CYS A 234 -7.95 6.23 -1.23
N LEU A 235 -9.02 6.87 -1.68
CA LEU A 235 -10.36 6.30 -1.73
C LEU A 235 -10.64 5.87 -3.17
N ILE A 236 -11.06 4.63 -3.35
CA ILE A 236 -11.59 4.12 -4.61
C ILE A 236 -13.01 3.68 -4.33
N THR A 237 -13.99 4.29 -5.00
CA THR A 237 -15.40 4.10 -4.64
C THR A 237 -16.28 4.07 -5.87
N ASP A 238 -17.32 3.23 -5.86
CA ASP A 238 -18.46 3.43 -6.74
C ASP A 238 -19.29 4.64 -6.27
N ILE A 239 -20.14 5.17 -7.16
CA ILE A 239 -21.13 6.19 -6.83
C ILE A 239 -22.41 5.58 -6.27
N PHE A 240 -22.72 4.34 -6.65
CA PHE A 240 -23.89 3.58 -6.20
C PHE A 240 -23.43 2.37 -5.40
N PHE A 241 -23.86 2.32 -4.14
CA PHE A 241 -23.71 1.17 -3.25
C PHE A 241 -24.72 1.35 -2.10
N PRO A 242 -25.03 0.31 -1.31
CA PRO A 242 -26.12 0.37 -0.35
C PRO A 242 -25.83 1.29 0.84
N ARG A 243 -26.90 1.92 1.34
CA ARG A 243 -26.96 2.65 2.62
C ARG A 243 -28.20 2.20 3.38
N GLY A 244 -28.02 1.54 4.51
CA GLY A 244 -29.10 0.90 5.24
C GLY A 244 -29.88 -0.09 4.36
N GLU A 245 -31.20 0.12 4.24
CA GLU A 245 -32.07 -0.71 3.39
C GLU A 245 -32.14 -0.22 1.93
N GLU A 246 -31.61 0.97 1.63
CA GLU A 246 -31.60 1.54 0.28
C GLU A 246 -30.43 0.98 -0.53
N LEU A 247 -30.73 0.03 -1.41
CA LEU A 247 -29.73 -0.72 -2.18
C LEU A 247 -29.08 0.09 -3.32
N ASN A 248 -29.78 1.09 -3.84
CA ASN A 248 -29.32 1.90 -4.96
C ASN A 248 -29.54 3.38 -4.65
N CYS A 249 -28.62 3.97 -3.89
CA CYS A 249 -28.64 5.37 -3.53
C CYS A 249 -27.30 6.02 -3.86
N ASP A 250 -27.27 7.36 -3.88
CA ASP A 250 -26.08 8.19 -4.14
C ASP A 250 -25.07 8.17 -2.96
N ALA A 251 -24.97 7.06 -2.22
CA ALA A 251 -24.10 6.91 -1.06
C ALA A 251 -22.64 7.23 -1.37
N GLY A 252 -22.17 6.91 -2.58
CA GLY A 252 -20.82 7.26 -3.02
C GLY A 252 -20.61 8.75 -3.17
N LYS A 253 -21.60 9.51 -3.68
CA LYS A 253 -21.51 10.98 -3.76
C LYS A 253 -21.43 11.60 -2.35
N ASP A 254 -22.21 11.07 -1.41
CA ASP A 254 -22.16 11.50 -0.01
C ASP A 254 -20.80 11.19 0.63
N LEU A 255 -20.26 10.00 0.40
CA LEU A 255 -18.94 9.62 0.89
C LEU A 255 -17.84 10.55 0.34
N ILE A 256 -17.88 10.83 -0.98
CA ILE A 256 -16.95 11.75 -1.65
C ILE A 256 -17.02 13.14 -1.03
N ARG A 257 -18.23 13.68 -0.83
CA ARG A 257 -18.45 14.97 -0.17
C ARG A 257 -17.83 15.01 1.22
N LEU A 258 -18.01 13.94 2.01
CA LEU A 258 -17.45 13.84 3.37
C LEU A 258 -15.93 13.78 3.37
N VAL A 259 -15.34 12.95 2.50
CA VAL A 259 -13.88 12.84 2.38
C VAL A 259 -13.28 14.17 1.92
N ASN A 260 -13.87 14.85 0.94
CA ASN A 260 -13.40 16.17 0.52
C ASN A 260 -13.51 17.24 1.62
N LYS A 261 -14.53 17.14 2.49
CA LYS A 261 -14.71 18.07 3.62
C LYS A 261 -13.72 17.83 4.76
N TYR A 262 -13.56 16.57 5.20
CA TYR A 262 -12.79 16.23 6.42
C TYR A 262 -11.35 15.82 6.10
N TYR A 263 -11.10 15.28 4.91
CA TYR A 263 -9.82 14.73 4.50
C TYR A 263 -9.46 15.14 3.06
N ALA A 264 -9.51 16.45 2.76
CA ALA A 264 -9.26 17.04 1.43
C ALA A 264 -7.94 16.63 0.73
N ARG A 265 -7.01 16.00 1.46
CA ARG A 265 -5.78 15.43 0.92
C ARG A 265 -5.99 14.09 0.20
N ILE A 266 -7.02 13.33 0.59
CA ILE A 266 -7.23 11.96 0.13
C ILE A 266 -7.67 12.04 -1.33
N PRO A 267 -6.84 11.54 -2.26
CA PRO A 267 -7.26 11.42 -3.65
C PRO A 267 -8.41 10.42 -3.78
N ILE A 268 -9.37 10.72 -4.65
CA ILE A 268 -10.54 9.89 -4.91
C ILE A 268 -10.50 9.39 -6.36
N ILE A 269 -10.69 8.08 -6.51
CA ILE A 269 -10.94 7.41 -7.79
C ILE A 269 -12.38 6.94 -7.78
N ILE A 270 -13.17 7.46 -8.71
CA ILE A 270 -14.55 7.06 -8.89
C ILE A 270 -14.57 5.89 -9.87
N ALA A 271 -14.72 4.69 -9.36
CA ALA A 271 -14.84 3.49 -10.18
C ALA A 271 -16.32 3.19 -10.39
N SER A 272 -16.90 3.56 -11.53
CA SER A 272 -18.32 3.33 -11.79
C SER A 272 -18.62 2.93 -13.24
N LYS A 273 -19.74 2.24 -13.45
CA LYS A 273 -20.34 1.97 -14.77
C LYS A 273 -21.32 3.09 -15.18
N ALA A 274 -21.72 3.94 -14.23
CA ALA A 274 -22.77 4.92 -14.40
C ALA A 274 -22.31 6.17 -15.16
N LYS A 275 -23.19 6.70 -16.02
CA LYS A 275 -22.88 7.91 -16.82
C LYS A 275 -22.77 9.15 -15.95
N GLU A 276 -23.49 9.16 -14.84
CA GLU A 276 -23.52 10.20 -13.81
C GLU A 276 -22.13 10.43 -13.21
N ALA A 277 -21.24 9.43 -13.23
CA ALA A 277 -19.86 9.61 -12.79
C ALA A 277 -19.12 10.67 -13.62
N ALA A 278 -19.48 10.86 -14.89
CA ALA A 278 -18.87 11.88 -15.75
C ALA A 278 -19.10 13.32 -15.24
N GLU A 279 -20.16 13.55 -14.47
CA GLU A 279 -20.43 14.86 -13.85
C GLU A 279 -19.41 15.20 -12.74
N LEU A 280 -18.78 14.18 -12.16
CA LEU A 280 -17.77 14.30 -11.10
C LEU A 280 -16.33 14.38 -11.66
N ALA A 281 -16.14 14.07 -12.94
CA ALA A 281 -14.86 14.09 -13.64
C ALA A 281 -14.07 15.42 -13.57
N PRO A 282 -14.71 16.61 -13.47
CA PRO A 282 -13.96 17.87 -13.32
C PRO A 282 -13.20 17.98 -11.99
N ALA A 283 -13.63 17.24 -10.95
CA ALA A 283 -13.07 17.31 -9.61
C ALA A 283 -12.25 16.05 -9.26
N GLU A 284 -12.69 14.89 -9.75
CA GLU A 284 -12.14 13.58 -9.39
C GLU A 284 -11.82 12.75 -10.64
N PHE A 285 -10.97 11.75 -10.49
CA PHE A 285 -10.66 10.84 -11.59
C PHE A 285 -11.70 9.73 -11.68
N VAL A 286 -12.25 9.56 -12.88
CA VAL A 286 -13.28 8.56 -13.17
C VAL A 286 -12.63 7.38 -13.89
N LEU A 287 -12.77 6.20 -13.29
CA LEU A 287 -12.36 4.92 -13.84
C LEU A 287 -13.61 4.18 -14.34
N PRO A 288 -13.84 4.09 -15.65
CA PRO A 288 -14.98 3.36 -16.17
C PRO A 288 -14.81 1.85 -15.91
N LYS A 289 -15.69 1.26 -15.11
CA LYS A 289 -15.62 -0.16 -14.77
C LYS A 289 -15.97 -1.02 -16.00
N GLY A 290 -15.13 -2.01 -16.30
CA GLY A 290 -15.39 -2.97 -17.38
C GLY A 290 -14.93 -2.53 -18.78
N ASP A 291 -14.43 -1.30 -18.93
CA ASP A 291 -13.92 -0.82 -20.22
C ASP A 291 -12.52 -1.43 -20.53
N PRO A 292 -12.27 -1.83 -21.79
CA PRO A 292 -10.94 -2.22 -22.23
C PRO A 292 -9.93 -1.07 -22.01
N GLY A 293 -8.94 -1.30 -21.15
CA GLY A 293 -7.90 -0.32 -20.83
C GLY A 293 -8.06 0.38 -19.48
N SER A 294 -9.14 0.16 -18.73
CA SER A 294 -9.31 0.75 -17.39
C SER A 294 -8.19 0.35 -16.43
N LEU A 295 -7.72 -0.89 -16.49
CA LEU A 295 -6.57 -1.33 -15.67
C LEU A 295 -5.27 -0.60 -16.00
N GLU A 296 -5.06 -0.24 -17.28
CA GLU A 296 -3.89 0.54 -17.70
C GLU A 296 -4.04 2.01 -17.30
N MET A 297 -5.25 2.56 -17.44
CA MET A 297 -5.56 3.92 -16.98
C MET A 297 -5.34 4.04 -15.46
N LEU A 298 -5.78 3.04 -14.71
CA LEU A 298 -5.51 2.92 -13.28
C LEU A 298 -4.01 2.86 -12.98
N ARG A 299 -3.26 2.01 -13.69
CA ARG A 299 -1.81 1.88 -13.49
C ARG A 299 -1.12 3.23 -13.64
N ASN A 300 -1.45 3.98 -14.69
CA ASN A 300 -0.91 5.30 -14.92
C ASN A 300 -1.37 6.32 -13.86
N TYR A 301 -2.65 6.26 -13.46
CA TYR A 301 -3.20 7.20 -12.50
C TYR A 301 -2.72 6.98 -11.07
N ILE A 302 -2.76 5.75 -10.55
CA ILE A 302 -2.33 5.44 -9.18
C ILE A 302 -0.86 5.80 -8.99
N HIS A 303 0.00 5.48 -9.96
CA HIS A 303 1.44 5.70 -9.83
C HIS A 303 1.78 7.17 -9.59
N ASP A 304 1.27 8.07 -10.43
CA ASP A 304 1.57 9.50 -10.33
C ASP A 304 0.74 10.20 -9.23
N PHE A 305 -0.49 9.73 -8.95
CA PHE A 305 -1.42 10.45 -8.08
C PHE A 305 -1.35 10.06 -6.60
N THR A 306 -0.92 8.83 -6.28
CA THR A 306 -0.70 8.39 -4.89
C THR A 306 0.69 8.78 -4.36
N GLY A 307 1.53 9.39 -5.19
CA GLY A 307 2.90 9.79 -4.84
C GLY A 307 3.90 8.64 -4.85
N MET A 308 3.55 7.50 -5.48
CA MET A 308 4.43 6.34 -5.65
C MET A 308 5.50 6.55 -6.73
N GLY A 309 5.20 7.40 -7.71
CA GLY A 309 6.11 7.81 -8.78
C GLY A 309 6.80 9.15 -8.52
N ASP A 310 7.21 9.80 -9.61
CA ASP A 310 7.81 11.13 -9.55
C ASP A 310 6.86 12.15 -8.90
N PHE A 311 7.42 13.16 -8.23
CA PHE A 311 6.63 14.32 -7.82
C PHE A 311 6.40 15.23 -9.03
N VAL A 312 5.20 15.15 -9.60
CA VAL A 312 4.83 15.91 -10.81
C VAL A 312 4.06 17.17 -10.45
N ILE A 313 4.58 18.32 -10.89
CA ILE A 313 3.92 19.63 -10.74
C ILE A 313 3.33 20.04 -12.09
N HIS A 314 2.04 20.30 -12.06
CA HIS A 314 1.25 20.78 -13.20
C HIS A 314 0.94 22.26 -13.07
N ASP A 315 0.73 22.93 -14.21
CA ASP A 315 0.14 24.26 -14.26
C ASP A 315 -1.39 24.23 -14.08
N GLU A 316 -2.01 25.41 -14.14
CA GLU A 316 -3.46 25.60 -14.04
C GLU A 316 -4.26 24.96 -15.20
N HIS A 317 -3.58 24.58 -16.29
CA HIS A 317 -4.16 23.92 -17.45
C HIS A 317 -3.85 22.41 -17.48
N GLY A 318 -3.23 21.86 -16.42
CA GLY A 318 -2.90 20.44 -16.31
C GLY A 318 -1.65 20.02 -17.09
N LYS A 319 -0.87 20.96 -17.64
CA LYS A 319 0.40 20.64 -18.31
C LYS A 319 1.50 20.43 -17.27
N VAL A 320 2.32 19.39 -17.47
CA VAL A 320 3.49 19.12 -16.64
C VAL A 320 4.52 20.24 -16.75
N LEU A 321 4.83 20.90 -15.64
CA LEU A 321 5.89 21.90 -15.50
C LEU A 321 7.19 21.27 -15.00
N HIS A 322 7.10 20.42 -13.98
CA HIS A 322 8.24 19.76 -13.37
C HIS A 322 7.92 18.30 -13.06
N ARG A 323 8.93 17.44 -13.23
CA ARG A 323 8.91 16.03 -12.84
C ARG A 323 10.16 15.77 -12.01
N LEU A 324 9.97 15.55 -10.71
CA LEU A 324 11.05 15.49 -9.71
C LEU A 324 11.16 14.04 -9.22
N LYS A 325 12.31 13.41 -9.43
CA LYS A 325 12.46 11.97 -9.19
C LYS A 325 12.88 11.62 -7.77
N ASN A 326 13.52 12.56 -7.09
CA ASN A 326 14.11 12.33 -5.78
C ASN A 326 14.13 13.63 -4.94
N LEU A 327 14.55 13.51 -3.67
CA LEU A 327 14.64 14.66 -2.76
C LEU A 327 15.56 15.78 -3.25
N HIS A 328 16.61 15.46 -4.01
CA HIS A 328 17.52 16.47 -4.54
C HIS A 328 16.83 17.36 -5.56
N ASP A 329 16.03 16.77 -6.46
CA ASP A 329 15.23 17.50 -7.44
C ASP A 329 14.22 18.43 -6.75
N ILE A 330 13.51 17.91 -5.73
CA ILE A 330 12.57 18.71 -4.93
C ILE A 330 13.31 19.86 -4.22
N TYR A 331 14.47 19.58 -3.61
CA TYR A 331 15.28 20.59 -2.95
C TYR A 331 15.74 21.71 -3.90
N ASN A 332 16.18 21.35 -5.11
CA ASN A 332 16.62 22.30 -6.12
C ASN A 332 15.46 23.18 -6.61
N LEU A 333 14.28 22.61 -6.79
CA LEU A 333 13.09 23.39 -7.13
C LEU A 333 12.69 24.35 -6.00
N LEU A 334 12.77 23.90 -4.74
CA LEU A 334 12.52 24.77 -3.59
C LEU A 334 13.51 25.94 -3.51
N LEU A 335 14.78 25.74 -3.87
CA LEU A 335 15.76 26.84 -3.97
C LEU A 335 15.36 27.87 -5.02
N GLN A 336 14.87 27.43 -6.18
CA GLN A 336 14.35 28.35 -7.21
C GLN A 336 13.16 29.14 -6.66
N ALA A 337 12.25 28.46 -5.96
CA ALA A 337 11.06 29.06 -5.34
C ALA A 337 11.36 30.03 -4.18
N GLU A 338 12.58 30.06 -3.62
CA GLU A 338 12.97 31.04 -2.59
C GLU A 338 13.36 32.41 -3.18
N SER A 339 13.74 32.45 -4.45
CA SER A 339 14.22 33.68 -5.09
C SER A 339 13.13 34.76 -5.22
N GLU A 340 13.55 36.01 -5.41
CA GLU A 340 12.67 37.20 -5.46
C GLU A 340 12.22 37.57 -6.89
N ASN A 341 12.29 36.64 -7.84
CA ASN A 341 11.89 36.90 -9.22
C ASN A 341 10.41 36.50 -9.49
N PRO A 342 9.80 36.99 -10.59
CA PRO A 342 8.41 36.69 -10.93
C PRO A 342 8.12 35.20 -11.12
N ASP A 343 9.06 34.44 -11.69
CA ASP A 343 8.90 32.99 -11.91
C ASP A 343 8.81 32.23 -10.59
N ALA A 344 9.61 32.61 -9.59
CA ALA A 344 9.58 32.04 -8.25
C ALA A 344 8.28 32.39 -7.52
N GLU A 345 7.71 33.57 -7.75
CA GLU A 345 6.39 33.93 -7.22
C GLU A 345 5.29 33.04 -7.80
N ARG A 346 5.30 32.84 -9.12
CA ARG A 346 4.38 31.91 -9.79
C ARG A 346 4.53 30.49 -9.27
N LEU A 347 5.77 30.00 -9.12
CA LEU A 347 6.04 28.67 -8.56
C LEU A 347 5.52 28.54 -7.13
N ARG A 348 5.70 29.55 -6.27
CA ARG A 348 5.13 29.56 -4.91
C ARG A 348 3.61 29.49 -4.90
N LEU A 349 2.94 30.16 -5.84
CA LEU A 349 1.49 30.12 -5.97
C LEU A 349 1.01 28.70 -6.35
N ILE A 350 1.68 28.05 -7.29
CA ILE A 350 1.38 26.67 -7.68
C ILE A 350 1.62 25.71 -6.51
N MET A 351 2.79 25.81 -5.86
CA MET A 351 3.16 24.94 -4.75
C MET A 351 2.24 25.08 -3.53
N LYS A 352 1.57 26.24 -3.35
CA LYS A 352 0.55 26.43 -2.31
C LYS A 352 -0.54 25.36 -2.41
N THR A 353 -1.03 25.08 -3.61
CA THR A 353 -2.08 24.07 -3.85
C THR A 353 -1.61 22.67 -3.46
N TYR A 354 -0.37 22.32 -3.79
CA TYR A 354 0.23 21.02 -3.43
C TYR A 354 0.41 20.87 -1.92
N GLY A 355 0.73 21.99 -1.26
CA GLY A 355 0.81 22.07 0.18
C GLY A 355 -0.55 21.91 0.88
N GLU A 356 -1.57 22.62 0.40
CA GLU A 356 -2.95 22.53 0.94
C GLU A 356 -3.52 21.11 0.81
N LYS A 357 -3.17 20.41 -0.26
CA LYS A 357 -3.55 19.01 -0.52
C LYS A 357 -2.61 17.98 0.09
N ASP A 358 -1.64 18.40 0.92
CA ASP A 358 -0.67 17.53 1.61
C ASP A 358 0.13 16.59 0.68
N LYS A 359 0.35 17.00 -0.57
CA LYS A 359 1.00 16.18 -1.61
C LYS A 359 2.47 15.92 -1.29
N PHE A 360 3.17 16.87 -0.65
CA PHE A 360 4.57 16.69 -0.23
C PHE A 360 4.70 15.56 0.80
N SER A 361 3.93 15.63 1.89
CA SER A 361 3.97 14.60 2.94
C SER A 361 3.60 13.24 2.37
N THR A 362 2.57 13.18 1.52
CA THR A 362 2.14 11.95 0.83
C THR A 362 3.27 11.33 0.01
N TRP A 363 3.98 12.13 -0.77
CA TRP A 363 5.14 11.67 -1.55
C TRP A 363 6.26 11.20 -0.62
N PHE A 364 6.63 11.97 0.41
CA PHE A 364 7.65 11.55 1.38
C PHE A 364 7.31 10.19 2.03
N TYR A 365 6.05 9.98 2.37
CA TYR A 365 5.57 8.72 2.92
C TYR A 365 5.73 7.53 1.96
N MET A 366 5.40 7.70 0.68
CA MET A 366 5.54 6.63 -0.32
C MET A 366 7.01 6.28 -0.60
N HIS A 367 7.92 7.26 -0.47
CA HIS A 367 9.36 7.08 -0.68
C HIS A 367 10.16 6.77 0.60
N SER A 368 9.52 6.13 1.59
CA SER A 368 10.16 5.67 2.84
C SER A 368 10.70 6.79 3.75
N LEU A 369 10.17 8.01 3.64
CA LEU A 369 10.52 9.19 4.45
C LEU A 369 9.43 9.50 5.47
N ARG A 370 8.98 8.48 6.21
CA ARG A 370 7.84 8.59 7.14
C ARG A 370 8.00 9.69 8.18
N GLU A 371 9.15 9.77 8.83
CA GLU A 371 9.41 10.80 9.87
C GLU A 371 9.28 12.21 9.30
N LEU A 372 9.78 12.42 8.08
CA LEU A 372 9.69 13.70 7.39
C LEU A 372 8.23 14.03 7.02
N GLY A 373 7.48 13.04 6.52
CA GLY A 373 6.05 13.17 6.27
C GLY A 373 5.25 13.49 7.54
N ASP A 374 5.57 12.84 8.66
CA ASP A 374 4.93 13.08 9.96
C ASP A 374 5.23 14.49 10.50
N GLU A 375 6.47 14.96 10.37
CA GLU A 375 6.90 16.29 10.82
C GLU A 375 6.20 17.42 10.05
N LEU A 376 6.07 17.24 8.74
CA LEU A 376 5.54 18.26 7.83
C LEU A 376 4.01 18.28 7.78
N ARG A 377 3.34 17.26 8.33
CA ARG A 377 1.89 17.11 8.37
C ARG A 377 1.27 17.59 9.70
N PRO A 378 0.10 18.27 9.67
CA PRO A 378 -0.47 18.94 8.50
C PRO A 378 0.37 20.16 8.13
N GLN A 379 0.28 20.61 6.88
CA GLN A 379 0.99 21.81 6.47
C GLN A 379 0.54 23.03 7.29
N LYS A 380 1.50 23.67 7.98
CA LYS A 380 1.26 24.81 8.88
C LYS A 380 1.57 26.18 8.26
N HIS A 381 2.23 26.21 7.10
CA HIS A 381 2.80 27.43 6.52
C HIS A 381 2.47 27.56 5.04
N ARG A 382 2.53 28.79 4.52
CA ARG A 382 2.20 29.15 3.14
C ARG A 382 3.28 30.07 2.56
N GLY A 383 3.29 30.22 1.23
CA GLY A 383 4.22 31.12 0.53
C GLY A 383 5.68 30.83 0.85
N LYS A 384 6.52 31.86 0.98
CA LYS A 384 7.97 31.69 1.25
C LYS A 384 8.26 30.89 2.52
N LYS A 385 7.47 31.06 3.58
CA LYS A 385 7.68 30.34 4.85
C LYS A 385 7.54 28.82 4.66
N MET A 386 6.58 28.39 3.85
CA MET A 386 6.41 26.99 3.47
C MET A 386 7.65 26.46 2.75
N ILE A 387 8.13 27.19 1.74
CA ILE A 387 9.31 26.81 0.97
C ILE A 387 10.53 26.65 1.87
N THR A 388 10.80 27.62 2.75
CA THR A 388 11.94 27.58 3.67
C THR A 388 11.87 26.42 4.66
N VAL A 389 10.68 26.11 5.19
CA VAL A 389 10.51 24.97 6.10
C VAL A 389 10.74 23.64 5.38
N LEU A 390 10.12 23.45 4.19
CA LEU A 390 10.34 22.26 3.37
C LEU A 390 11.83 22.10 3.02
N ARG A 391 12.48 23.17 2.52
CA ARG A 391 13.88 23.14 2.14
C ARG A 391 14.79 22.77 3.30
N THR A 392 14.54 23.34 4.47
CA THR A 392 15.36 23.08 5.67
C THR A 392 15.21 21.62 6.12
N ALA A 393 13.99 21.11 6.14
CA ALA A 393 13.71 19.72 6.49
C ALA A 393 14.38 18.75 5.49
N LEU A 394 14.25 19.02 4.18
CA LEU A 394 14.87 18.22 3.12
C LEU A 394 16.40 18.21 3.22
N LYS A 395 17.01 19.37 3.48
CA LYS A 395 18.47 19.47 3.66
C LYS A 395 18.96 18.61 4.81
N HIS A 396 18.28 18.68 5.96
CA HIS A 396 18.63 17.86 7.12
C HIS A 396 18.45 16.37 6.82
N GLU A 397 17.35 16.00 6.17
CA GLU A 397 17.08 14.61 5.86
C GLU A 397 18.11 14.03 4.87
N MET A 398 18.47 14.76 3.81
CA MET A 398 19.54 14.37 2.90
C MET A 398 20.89 14.17 3.62
N GLN A 399 21.23 15.01 4.60
CA GLN A 399 22.44 14.83 5.40
C GLN A 399 22.38 13.59 6.31
N ARG A 400 21.21 13.31 6.91
CA ARG A 400 20.99 12.10 7.71
C ARG A 400 21.16 10.85 6.87
N MET A 401 20.55 10.80 5.68
CA MET A 401 20.59 9.65 4.77
C MET A 401 22.01 9.16 4.47
N HIS A 402 22.98 10.05 4.31
CA HIS A 402 24.37 9.66 4.02
C HIS A 402 25.01 8.85 5.17
N HIS A 403 24.51 9.03 6.39
CA HIS A 403 25.00 8.39 7.62
C HIS A 403 24.02 7.34 8.16
N THR A 404 23.08 6.89 7.32
CA THR A 404 22.10 5.84 7.64
C THR A 404 22.47 4.55 6.90
N PRO A 405 23.09 3.57 7.57
CA PRO A 405 23.41 2.28 6.96
C PRO A 405 22.18 1.38 6.87
N LEU A 406 22.14 0.52 5.85
CA LEU A 406 21.42 -0.74 5.92
C LEU A 406 22.26 -1.71 6.75
N ILE A 407 21.63 -2.41 7.69
CA ILE A 407 22.29 -3.39 8.57
C ILE A 407 21.68 -4.76 8.29
N VAL A 408 22.47 -5.70 7.79
CA VAL A 408 22.05 -7.09 7.52
C VAL A 408 22.98 -8.03 8.27
N GLY A 409 22.44 -8.73 9.27
CA GLY A 409 23.27 -9.41 10.28
C GLY A 409 24.24 -8.41 10.93
N ASP A 410 25.54 -8.71 10.86
CA ASP A 410 26.61 -7.85 11.38
C ASP A 410 27.21 -6.88 10.34
N ILE A 411 26.72 -6.89 9.09
CA ILE A 411 27.28 -6.10 8.00
C ILE A 411 26.53 -4.77 7.86
N LYS A 412 27.28 -3.66 7.84
CA LYS A 412 26.75 -2.31 7.58
C LYS A 412 27.07 -1.86 6.16
N VAL A 413 26.05 -1.37 5.45
CA VAL A 413 26.13 -0.93 4.06
C VAL A 413 25.62 0.50 3.92
N PHE A 414 26.40 1.38 3.29
CA PHE A 414 26.03 2.79 3.06
C PHE A 414 25.79 3.11 1.58
N THR A 415 26.30 2.30 0.67
CA THR A 415 26.32 2.55 -0.78
C THR A 415 25.91 1.33 -1.59
N LEU A 416 25.48 1.53 -2.85
CA LEU A 416 25.15 0.44 -3.77
C LEU A 416 26.30 -0.54 -4.00
N ARG A 417 27.55 -0.06 -4.03
CA ARG A 417 28.73 -0.91 -4.22
C ARG A 417 28.94 -1.83 -3.00
N GLN A 418 28.85 -1.26 -1.79
CA GLN A 418 28.91 -2.06 -0.56
C GLN A 418 27.75 -3.06 -0.45
N LEU A 419 26.55 -2.71 -0.94
CA LEU A 419 25.43 -3.63 -1.00
C LEU A 419 25.76 -4.82 -1.90
N LEU A 420 26.36 -4.56 -3.06
CA LEU A 420 26.78 -5.59 -3.98
C LEU A 420 27.88 -6.50 -3.40
N ASP A 421 28.83 -5.93 -2.66
CA ASP A 421 29.89 -6.69 -1.99
C ASP A 421 29.32 -7.58 -0.87
N MET A 422 28.36 -7.05 -0.10
CA MET A 422 27.65 -7.80 0.95
C MET A 422 26.92 -9.02 0.38
N LEU A 423 26.26 -8.89 -0.77
CA LEU A 423 25.54 -10.00 -1.42
C LEU A 423 26.44 -11.18 -1.80
N GLN A 424 27.75 -10.99 -1.90
CA GLN A 424 28.70 -12.08 -2.21
C GLN A 424 29.04 -12.94 -1.00
N VAL A 425 28.83 -12.42 0.22
CA VAL A 425 29.28 -13.05 1.46
C VAL A 425 28.14 -13.40 2.42
N ILE A 426 27.00 -12.72 2.32
CA ILE A 426 25.87 -12.93 3.23
C ILE A 426 25.17 -14.27 2.93
N PRO A 427 24.88 -15.09 3.95
CA PRO A 427 24.04 -16.27 3.78
C PRO A 427 22.64 -15.88 3.28
N PRO A 428 22.07 -16.60 2.29
CA PRO A 428 20.74 -16.30 1.76
C PRO A 428 19.63 -16.29 2.81
N GLU A 429 19.73 -17.14 3.83
CA GLU A 429 18.75 -17.28 4.91
C GLU A 429 18.72 -16.03 5.81
N ILE A 430 19.87 -15.37 5.97
CA ILE A 430 19.97 -14.10 6.70
C ILE A 430 19.43 -12.96 5.83
N LEU A 431 19.58 -13.04 4.51
CA LEU A 431 19.15 -12.00 3.57
C LEU A 431 17.63 -12.02 3.32
N ALA A 432 17.02 -13.20 3.24
CA ALA A 432 15.62 -13.38 2.83
C ALA A 432 14.63 -12.45 3.57
N PRO A 433 14.66 -12.33 4.91
CA PRO A 433 13.73 -11.45 5.63
C PRO A 433 13.87 -9.97 5.23
N TYR A 434 15.03 -9.53 4.74
CA TYR A 434 15.25 -8.15 4.32
C TYR A 434 14.71 -7.87 2.91
N SER A 435 14.61 -8.89 2.07
CA SER A 435 13.96 -8.80 0.76
C SER A 435 12.44 -8.96 0.91
N ASP A 436 12.01 -10.00 1.63
CA ASP A 436 10.60 -10.37 1.78
C ASP A 436 9.76 -9.29 2.49
N ASN A 437 10.39 -8.49 3.33
CA ASN A 437 9.76 -7.39 4.08
C ASN A 437 10.08 -5.99 3.52
N ASP A 438 10.51 -5.87 2.25
CA ASP A 438 10.74 -4.59 1.56
C ASP A 438 11.79 -3.69 2.26
N ILE A 439 12.67 -4.26 3.10
CA ILE A 439 13.66 -3.49 3.89
C ILE A 439 14.76 -2.93 2.98
N ILE A 440 15.30 -3.77 2.09
CA ILE A 440 16.36 -3.36 1.14
C ILE A 440 15.81 -2.30 0.18
N SER A 441 14.66 -2.57 -0.42
CA SER A 441 13.99 -1.68 -1.36
C SER A 441 13.57 -0.36 -0.71
N SER A 442 13.02 -0.36 0.51
CA SER A 442 12.75 0.87 1.27
C SER A 442 14.02 1.69 1.55
N TRP A 443 15.14 1.03 1.88
CA TRP A 443 16.42 1.71 2.07
C TRP A 443 16.93 2.35 0.78
N LEU A 444 16.80 1.65 -0.35
CA LEU A 444 17.18 2.15 -1.67
C LEU A 444 16.32 3.35 -2.11
N ASP A 445 15.01 3.27 -1.90
CA ASP A 445 14.06 4.34 -2.20
C ASP A 445 14.42 5.60 -1.40
N ARG A 446 14.71 5.44 -0.09
CA ARG A 446 15.20 6.52 0.76
C ARG A 446 16.51 7.14 0.26
N LYS A 447 17.37 6.36 -0.42
CA LYS A 447 18.63 6.85 -1.02
C LYS A 447 18.42 7.50 -2.39
N GLY A 448 17.19 7.56 -2.90
CA GLY A 448 16.86 8.09 -4.22
C GLY A 448 17.12 7.10 -5.36
N HIS A 449 17.18 5.79 -5.06
CA HIS A 449 17.27 4.71 -6.05
C HIS A 449 15.89 4.07 -6.26
N THR A 450 14.88 4.89 -6.50
CA THR A 450 13.46 4.48 -6.59
C THR A 450 13.24 3.40 -7.64
N GLU A 451 13.78 3.56 -8.85
CA GLU A 451 13.54 2.60 -9.93
C GLU A 451 14.19 1.24 -9.66
N LEU A 452 15.38 1.23 -9.04
CA LEU A 452 16.00 -0.01 -8.56
C LEU A 452 15.16 -0.63 -7.45
N ALA A 453 14.64 0.16 -6.50
CA ALA A 453 13.77 -0.34 -5.44
C ALA A 453 12.51 -1.02 -6.01
N GLU A 454 11.88 -0.43 -7.02
CA GLU A 454 10.74 -1.05 -7.72
C GLU A 454 11.12 -2.39 -8.39
N GLU A 455 12.29 -2.48 -9.01
CA GLU A 455 12.76 -3.73 -9.63
C GLU A 455 13.08 -4.83 -8.60
N LEU A 456 13.53 -4.46 -7.40
CA LEU A 456 13.85 -5.43 -6.34
C LEU A 456 12.62 -5.90 -5.54
N ARG A 457 11.55 -5.10 -5.48
CA ARG A 457 10.36 -5.41 -4.68
C ARG A 457 9.71 -6.76 -4.95
N PRO A 458 9.61 -7.26 -6.20
CA PRO A 458 9.04 -8.57 -6.49
C PRO A 458 9.96 -9.75 -6.16
N ILE A 459 11.24 -9.49 -5.83
CA ILE A 459 12.26 -10.52 -5.63
C ILE A 459 12.17 -11.03 -4.18
N HIS A 460 11.67 -12.26 -4.03
CA HIS A 460 11.41 -12.91 -2.75
C HIS A 460 11.95 -14.33 -2.73
N GLY A 461 12.04 -14.93 -1.53
CA GLY A 461 12.33 -16.34 -1.35
C GLY A 461 13.67 -16.63 -0.68
N THR A 462 14.18 -17.85 -0.86
CA THR A 462 15.32 -18.35 -0.10
C THR A 462 16.39 -18.97 -1.00
N GLY A 463 17.62 -19.05 -0.50
CA GLY A 463 18.71 -19.74 -1.19
C GLY A 463 19.40 -18.91 -2.27
N SER A 464 20.15 -19.58 -3.14
CA SER A 464 21.06 -18.91 -4.08
C SER A 464 20.37 -18.09 -5.16
N SER A 465 19.12 -18.43 -5.55
CA SER A 465 18.36 -17.69 -6.56
C SER A 465 18.09 -16.25 -6.12
N LEU A 466 17.67 -16.05 -4.86
CA LEU A 466 17.46 -14.73 -4.27
C LEU A 466 18.69 -13.84 -4.46
N VAL A 467 19.86 -14.34 -4.04
CA VAL A 467 21.12 -13.59 -4.11
C VAL A 467 21.49 -13.27 -5.56
N GLN A 468 21.28 -14.21 -6.48
CA GLN A 468 21.58 -14.04 -7.90
C GLN A 468 20.71 -12.96 -8.55
N GLU A 469 19.41 -12.98 -8.31
CA GLU A 469 18.46 -12.01 -8.87
C GLU A 469 18.73 -10.60 -8.35
N LEU A 470 18.88 -10.44 -7.02
CA LEU A 470 19.25 -9.16 -6.41
C LEU A 470 20.57 -8.63 -6.96
N THR A 471 21.59 -9.49 -7.07
CA THR A 471 22.91 -9.14 -7.61
C THR A 471 22.82 -8.67 -9.06
N ALA A 472 22.03 -9.36 -9.89
CA ALA A 472 21.87 -9.03 -11.30
C ALA A 472 21.22 -7.66 -11.48
N ALA A 473 20.12 -7.39 -10.75
CA ALA A 473 19.42 -6.13 -10.78
C ALA A 473 20.30 -4.97 -10.29
N ILE A 474 21.00 -5.13 -9.16
CA ILE A 474 21.90 -4.08 -8.63
C ILE A 474 23.05 -3.78 -9.60
N LYS A 475 23.68 -4.80 -10.20
CA LYS A 475 24.73 -4.60 -11.22
C LYS A 475 24.23 -3.84 -12.44
N LYS A 476 23.03 -4.18 -12.92
CA LYS A 476 22.38 -3.48 -14.02
C LYS A 476 22.19 -1.99 -13.69
N TRP A 477 21.63 -1.68 -12.53
CA TRP A 477 21.32 -0.30 -12.14
C TRP A 477 22.55 0.54 -11.80
N ILE A 478 23.60 -0.04 -11.21
CA ILE A 478 24.88 0.67 -11.02
C ILE A 478 25.39 1.20 -12.37
N ARG A 479 25.36 0.38 -13.43
CA ARG A 479 25.78 0.79 -14.77
C ARG A 479 24.89 1.88 -15.39
N ILE A 480 23.59 1.87 -15.08
CA ILE A 480 22.65 2.89 -15.56
C ILE A 480 22.96 4.22 -14.86
N TYR A 481 23.02 4.22 -13.52
CA TYR A 481 23.27 5.42 -12.73
C TYR A 481 24.65 6.03 -13.00
N GLU A 482 25.67 5.24 -13.33
CA GLU A 482 26.99 5.73 -13.73
C GLU A 482 26.99 6.41 -15.12
N LYS A 483 26.05 6.09 -16.01
CA LYS A 483 25.92 6.72 -17.33
C LYS A 483 25.09 8.01 -17.32
N THR A 484 24.28 8.21 -16.29
CA THR A 484 23.36 9.36 -16.16
C THR A 484 23.95 10.50 -15.31
N LYS A 485 25.07 10.25 -14.62
CA LYS A 485 25.90 11.27 -13.97
C LYS A 485 26.92 11.82 -14.94
#